data_AF-A0A7K4H2T2-F1
#
_entry.id   AF-A0A7K4H2T2-F1
#
_cell.length_a   1.000
_cell.length_b   1.000
_cell.length_c   1.000
_cell.angle_alpha   90.00
_cell.angle_beta   90.00
_cell.angle_gamma   90.00
#
_symmetry.space_group_name_H-M   'P 1'
#
loop_
_entity.id
_entity.type
_entity.pdbx_description
1 polymer ?
#
loop_
_entity_poly.entity_id
_entity_poly.type
_entity_poly.pdbx_seq_one_letter_code
_entity_poly.pdbx_strand_id
1 'polypeptide(L)'
;MRIRTRKNLKKKNAIITFLFLLPLISFGAYAGLCFYIIDDVASYTLKLDPPDTQYFYKLDEILGNFTNLEKMAHIYDNQMEVFHMPTNISVDITFTNNTYSEVKTWHSTDNGALKIGYTLASQCFRYKAAINEGNVEEFINATRMVKKCVFAFSNMLAAPNGGIGSNYPGTPARFVCAPENRKYHPWIFDEHPRHFNGTGKYQKWRVRLHTSRDELAGYFLGFACVLKFIDPTLDGDSKWCVERVKLLVEQMIEGFRKTNWLVLGGEGEPVGSDLNPYFEGSAWQLTLLRIGATALTEKYDSLYQYAAAKMLSMNEAAMGGKQNTVYDTYALAFGMDIEIALILLEDNPTLQYHYIKNFENKFYKYVRYHRNAFFNIGHLVFMTLIKNPIKFEDPNYNNEMIRWDVLDQLWRFNTSGWGNGIRNYNLTIRPNSTRITSLNPEIAKGEIEPNKEKWRNFFDYNVYGSLFSWLEDVLDFEDDLHILPLTVSEMGIHSFLFEHSKFYGEGGNPTGNGLSQAVPTSYIVVYWMGKAFNIF
;
A
#
# COMPACT_ATOMS: atom_id res chain seq x y z
N MET A 1 15.84 -49.81 -57.26
CA MET A 1 15.69 -49.06 -55.99
C MET A 1 14.46 -49.59 -55.25
N ARG A 2 14.61 -50.35 -54.16
CA ARG A 2 13.45 -50.88 -53.39
C ARG A 2 12.98 -49.82 -52.40
N ILE A 3 11.84 -49.17 -52.67
CA ILE A 3 11.16 -48.32 -51.68
C ILE A 3 10.57 -49.25 -50.62
N ARG A 4 11.26 -49.40 -49.48
CA ARG A 4 10.72 -50.10 -48.31
C ARG A 4 9.72 -49.17 -47.62
N THR A 5 8.43 -49.43 -47.80
CA THR A 5 7.39 -48.84 -46.96
C THR A 5 7.56 -49.36 -45.53
N ARG A 6 8.12 -48.54 -44.65
CA ARG A 6 8.26 -48.85 -43.22
C ARG A 6 6.87 -48.85 -42.57
N LYS A 7 6.16 -49.98 -42.62
CA LYS A 7 4.97 -50.22 -41.78
C LYS A 7 5.36 -49.90 -40.33
N ASN A 8 4.58 -49.03 -39.68
CA ASN A 8 4.75 -48.54 -38.29
C ASN A 8 5.69 -47.34 -38.06
N LEU A 9 6.30 -46.71 -39.07
CA LEU A 9 7.13 -45.51 -38.85
C LEU A 9 6.34 -44.38 -38.14
N LYS A 10 5.08 -44.15 -38.55
CA LYS A 10 4.19 -43.17 -37.90
C LYS A 10 3.93 -43.49 -36.43
N LYS A 11 3.69 -44.77 -36.09
CA LYS A 11 3.48 -45.20 -34.70
C LYS A 11 4.75 -45.05 -33.85
N LYS A 12 5.91 -45.44 -34.38
CA LYS A 12 7.20 -45.31 -33.69
C LYS A 12 7.57 -43.84 -33.47
N ASN A 13 7.39 -43.00 -34.48
CA ASN A 13 7.63 -41.55 -34.36
C ASN A 13 6.66 -40.92 -33.36
N ALA A 14 5.37 -41.29 -33.38
CA ALA A 14 4.40 -40.80 -32.39
C ALA A 14 4.79 -41.15 -30.95
N ILE A 15 5.26 -42.39 -30.70
CA ILE A 15 5.74 -42.81 -29.37
C ILE A 15 7.00 -42.03 -28.96
N ILE A 16 7.97 -41.87 -29.87
CA ILE A 16 9.19 -41.10 -29.59
C ILE A 16 8.86 -39.64 -29.30
N THR A 17 7.99 -39.03 -30.11
CA THR A 17 7.52 -37.65 -29.89
C THR A 17 6.79 -37.53 -28.55
N PHE A 18 5.92 -38.47 -28.20
CA PHE A 18 5.24 -38.47 -26.90
C PHE A 18 6.22 -38.56 -25.73
N LEU A 19 7.20 -39.48 -25.79
CA LEU A 19 8.24 -39.61 -24.78
C LEU A 19 9.12 -38.34 -24.67
N PHE A 20 9.39 -37.68 -25.80
CA PHE A 20 10.16 -36.43 -25.83
C PHE A 20 9.36 -35.23 -25.29
N LEU A 21 8.04 -35.23 -25.47
CA LEU A 21 7.14 -34.22 -24.91
C LEU A 21 6.77 -34.49 -23.46
N LEU A 22 7.01 -35.71 -22.95
CA LEU A 22 6.62 -36.11 -21.60
C LEU A 22 7.18 -35.16 -20.52
N PRO A 23 8.45 -34.72 -20.55
CA PRO A 23 8.94 -33.71 -19.61
C PRO A 23 8.19 -32.37 -19.67
N LEU A 24 7.84 -31.92 -20.88
CA LEU A 24 7.11 -30.65 -21.08
C LEU A 24 5.66 -30.77 -20.61
N ILE A 25 5.00 -31.90 -20.90
CA ILE A 25 3.64 -32.21 -20.44
C ILE A 25 3.63 -32.33 -18.91
N SER A 26 4.61 -33.04 -18.34
CA SER A 26 4.77 -33.18 -16.89
C SER A 26 5.02 -31.83 -16.23
N PHE A 27 5.89 -30.99 -16.78
CA PHE A 27 6.12 -29.62 -16.28
C PHE A 27 4.88 -28.74 -16.41
N GLY A 28 4.15 -28.82 -17.53
CA GLY A 28 2.91 -28.06 -17.72
C GLY A 28 1.80 -28.49 -16.78
N ALA A 29 1.61 -29.80 -16.59
CA ALA A 29 0.67 -30.34 -15.60
C ALA A 29 1.07 -29.97 -14.17
N TYR A 30 2.37 -30.01 -13.88
CA TYR A 30 2.97 -29.59 -12.61
C TYR A 30 2.66 -28.12 -12.30
N ALA A 31 2.99 -27.22 -13.24
CA ALA A 31 2.74 -25.79 -13.08
C ALA A 31 1.23 -25.49 -12.98
N GLY A 32 0.42 -26.17 -13.79
CA GLY A 32 -1.04 -26.06 -13.74
C GLY A 32 -1.63 -26.46 -12.39
N LEU A 33 -1.13 -27.54 -11.78
CA LEU A 33 -1.55 -27.96 -10.44
C LEU A 33 -1.15 -26.91 -9.38
N CYS A 34 0.07 -26.37 -9.44
CA CYS A 34 0.50 -25.33 -8.51
C CYS A 34 -0.42 -24.08 -8.59
N PHE A 35 -0.69 -23.61 -9.81
CA PHE A 35 -1.62 -22.48 -10.00
C PHE A 35 -3.04 -22.79 -9.55
N TYR A 36 -3.50 -24.04 -9.72
CA TYR A 36 -4.80 -24.46 -9.24
C TYR A 36 -4.90 -24.46 -7.72
N ILE A 37 -3.90 -24.97 -7.00
CA ILE A 37 -3.87 -24.94 -5.52
C ILE A 37 -3.90 -23.50 -5.02
N ILE A 38 -3.09 -22.62 -5.62
CA ILE A 38 -3.06 -21.20 -5.26
C ILE A 38 -4.42 -20.52 -5.51
N ASP A 39 -5.03 -20.75 -6.69
CA ASP A 39 -6.35 -20.19 -7.00
C ASP A 39 -7.44 -20.75 -6.09
N ASP A 40 -7.39 -22.04 -5.72
CA ASP A 40 -8.36 -22.69 -4.82
C ASP A 40 -8.32 -22.05 -3.43
N VAL A 41 -7.13 -21.94 -2.82
CA VAL A 41 -6.95 -21.28 -1.51
C VAL A 41 -7.32 -19.80 -1.56
N ALA A 42 -6.92 -19.09 -2.63
CA ALA A 42 -7.25 -17.68 -2.79
C ALA A 42 -8.72 -17.44 -3.17
N SER A 43 -9.43 -18.44 -3.70
CA SER A 43 -10.78 -18.24 -4.25
C SER A 43 -11.80 -17.81 -3.19
N TYR A 44 -11.57 -18.19 -1.93
CA TYR A 44 -12.44 -17.83 -0.82
C TYR A 44 -12.47 -16.31 -0.58
N THR A 45 -11.30 -15.65 -0.54
CA THR A 45 -11.22 -14.19 -0.33
C THR A 45 -11.79 -13.38 -1.51
N LEU A 46 -12.00 -14.03 -2.66
CA LEU A 46 -12.59 -13.42 -3.85
C LEU A 46 -14.11 -13.61 -3.96
N LYS A 47 -14.69 -14.49 -3.13
CA LYS A 47 -16.11 -14.86 -3.14
C LYS A 47 -16.74 -14.64 -1.76
N LEU A 48 -16.44 -13.49 -1.16
CA LEU A 48 -17.06 -13.09 0.08
C LEU A 48 -18.47 -12.55 -0.19
N ASP A 49 -19.36 -12.81 0.74
CA ASP A 49 -20.62 -12.09 0.83
C ASP A 49 -20.37 -10.67 1.36
N PRO A 50 -21.28 -9.71 1.06
CA PRO A 50 -21.25 -8.39 1.69
C PRO A 50 -21.11 -8.48 3.22
N PRO A 51 -20.31 -7.58 3.84
CA PRO A 51 -20.17 -7.54 5.29
C PRO A 51 -21.52 -7.43 5.99
N ASP A 52 -21.69 -8.26 7.01
CA ASP A 52 -22.90 -8.26 7.81
C ASP A 52 -22.94 -7.05 8.75
N THR A 53 -23.86 -6.13 8.45
CA THR A 53 -23.99 -4.85 9.14
C THR A 53 -24.52 -4.98 10.57
N GLN A 54 -25.01 -6.15 10.99
CA GLN A 54 -25.38 -6.37 12.39
C GLN A 54 -24.18 -6.26 13.35
N TYR A 55 -22.96 -6.47 12.83
CA TYR A 55 -21.71 -6.34 13.59
C TYR A 55 -21.11 -4.94 13.56
N PHE A 56 -21.77 -3.99 12.89
CA PHE A 56 -21.32 -2.60 12.80
C PHE A 56 -21.85 -1.83 14.01
N TYR A 57 -21.10 -0.83 14.45
CA TYR A 57 -21.67 0.22 15.29
C TYR A 57 -22.77 0.93 14.52
N LYS A 58 -23.88 1.25 15.20
CA LYS A 58 -25.02 1.90 14.55
C LYS A 58 -24.60 3.22 13.94
N LEU A 59 -24.99 3.45 12.68
CA LEU A 59 -24.59 4.65 11.96
C LEU A 59 -25.01 5.93 12.70
N ASP A 60 -26.23 5.98 13.26
CA ASP A 60 -26.72 7.13 14.02
C ASP A 60 -25.89 7.42 15.29
N GLU A 61 -25.32 6.38 15.92
CA GLU A 61 -24.44 6.56 17.08
C GLU A 61 -23.10 7.17 16.67
N ILE A 62 -22.55 6.75 15.52
CA ILE A 62 -21.31 7.31 14.97
C ILE A 62 -21.54 8.76 14.56
N LEU A 63 -22.60 9.02 13.77
CA LEU A 63 -22.92 10.37 13.27
C LEU A 63 -23.30 11.33 14.39
N GLY A 64 -24.06 10.86 15.40
CA GLY A 64 -24.37 11.65 16.59
C GLY A 64 -23.15 12.02 17.44
N ASN A 65 -22.03 11.31 17.25
CA ASN A 65 -20.76 11.56 17.93
C ASN A 65 -19.63 11.91 16.94
N PHE A 66 -19.95 12.47 15.77
CA PHE A 66 -18.96 12.72 14.72
C PHE A 66 -17.79 13.62 15.19
N THR A 67 -18.06 14.57 16.09
CA THR A 67 -17.03 15.41 16.74
C THR A 67 -15.95 14.58 17.46
N ASN A 68 -16.23 13.34 17.88
CA ASN A 68 -15.20 12.47 18.47
C ASN A 68 -14.23 11.93 17.42
N LEU A 69 -14.68 11.65 16.20
CA LEU A 69 -13.79 11.26 15.10
C LEU A 69 -12.84 12.41 14.74
N GLU A 70 -13.35 13.64 14.72
CA GLU A 70 -12.57 14.85 14.49
C GLU A 70 -11.55 15.10 15.61
N LYS A 71 -11.98 15.06 16.88
CA LYS A 71 -11.07 15.16 18.03
C LYS A 71 -9.96 14.12 17.96
N MET A 72 -10.27 12.89 17.56
CA MET A 72 -9.28 11.83 17.41
C MET A 72 -8.29 12.12 16.28
N ALA A 73 -8.75 12.66 15.14
CA ALA A 73 -7.87 13.10 14.07
C ALA A 73 -6.85 14.14 14.57
N HIS A 74 -7.31 15.16 15.29
CA HIS A 74 -6.43 16.18 15.86
C HIS A 74 -5.44 15.65 16.90
N ILE A 75 -5.87 14.70 17.74
CA ILE A 75 -4.96 14.01 18.68
C ILE A 75 -3.85 13.29 17.91
N TYR A 76 -4.21 12.54 16.87
CA TYR A 76 -3.24 11.80 16.06
C TYR A 76 -2.33 12.71 15.24
N ASP A 77 -2.83 13.81 14.69
CA ASP A 77 -2.01 14.79 13.99
C ASP A 77 -0.99 15.43 14.95
N ASN A 78 -1.41 15.76 16.17
CA ASN A 78 -0.50 16.27 17.19
C ASN A 78 0.55 15.22 17.59
N GLN A 79 0.14 13.97 17.84
CA GLN A 79 1.08 12.88 18.18
C GLN A 79 2.05 12.60 17.03
N MET A 80 1.57 12.63 15.78
CA MET A 80 2.40 12.49 14.58
C MET A 80 3.55 13.51 14.59
N GLU A 81 3.22 14.78 14.80
CA GLU A 81 4.19 15.87 14.78
C GLU A 81 5.15 15.82 15.99
N VAL A 82 4.63 15.55 17.19
CA VAL A 82 5.40 15.63 18.44
C VAL A 82 6.33 14.43 18.60
N PHE A 83 5.88 13.22 18.28
CA PHE A 83 6.61 12.00 18.63
C PHE A 83 7.11 11.22 17.42
N HIS A 84 6.32 11.14 16.35
CA HIS A 84 6.55 10.18 15.27
C HIS A 84 7.43 10.69 14.12
N MET A 85 7.81 11.97 14.09
CA MET A 85 8.61 12.55 13.01
C MET A 85 9.91 13.22 13.49
N PRO A 86 10.77 12.52 14.27
CA PRO A 86 11.97 13.13 14.89
C PRO A 86 12.98 13.67 13.86
N THR A 87 12.99 13.12 12.64
CA THR A 87 13.83 13.57 11.51
C THR A 87 13.00 14.00 10.30
N ASN A 88 11.73 14.33 10.51
CA ASN A 88 10.68 14.47 9.48
C ASN A 88 10.37 13.17 8.71
N ILE A 89 10.89 12.03 9.17
CA ILE A 89 10.54 10.70 8.67
C ILE A 89 9.65 10.01 9.70
N SER A 90 8.49 9.53 9.26
CA SER A 90 7.49 8.93 10.12
C SER A 90 7.93 7.55 10.63
N VAL A 91 7.95 7.37 11.96
CA VAL A 91 8.38 6.13 12.63
C VAL A 91 7.49 5.76 13.79
N ASP A 92 7.41 4.47 14.09
CA ASP A 92 6.76 3.98 15.30
C ASP A 92 7.60 4.32 16.54
N ILE A 93 6.98 4.35 17.71
CA ILE A 93 7.64 4.69 18.97
C ILE A 93 7.27 3.72 20.10
N THR A 94 8.10 3.69 21.15
CA THR A 94 7.76 3.13 22.45
C THR A 94 8.02 4.18 23.53
N PHE A 95 7.06 4.37 24.43
CA PHE A 95 7.17 5.31 25.54
C PHE A 95 7.89 4.72 26.75
N THR A 96 8.43 5.58 27.64
CA THR A 96 9.02 5.18 28.91
C THR A 96 7.97 4.89 29.98
N ASN A 97 6.75 5.45 29.84
CA ASN A 97 5.75 5.50 30.89
C ASN A 97 4.31 5.43 30.34
N ASN A 98 3.36 5.07 31.23
CA ASN A 98 1.92 5.01 30.92
C ASN A 98 1.25 6.40 30.84
N THR A 99 2.00 7.49 31.06
CA THR A 99 1.53 8.86 30.80
C THR A 99 1.82 9.28 29.36
N TYR A 100 2.50 8.44 28.56
CA TYR A 100 2.78 8.64 27.14
C TYR A 100 3.43 9.99 26.84
N SER A 101 4.28 10.47 27.75
CA SER A 101 4.85 11.81 27.71
C SER A 101 6.31 11.84 27.25
N GLU A 102 6.98 10.69 27.29
CA GLU A 102 8.40 10.59 26.97
C GLU A 102 8.69 9.34 26.13
N VAL A 103 9.32 9.54 24.98
CA VAL A 103 9.69 8.46 24.06
C VAL A 103 10.98 7.79 24.53
N LYS A 104 10.91 6.47 24.75
CA LYS A 104 12.06 5.61 25.06
C LYS A 104 12.81 5.22 23.80
N THR A 105 12.08 4.91 22.73
CA THR A 105 12.64 4.35 21.51
C THR A 105 11.87 4.86 20.30
N TRP A 106 12.60 5.38 19.31
CA TRP A 106 12.12 5.57 17.96
C TRP A 106 12.53 4.35 17.14
N HIS A 107 11.55 3.62 16.62
CA HIS A 107 11.81 2.35 15.96
C HIS A 107 12.44 2.55 14.58
N SER A 108 13.21 1.54 14.17
CA SER A 108 13.73 1.44 12.80
C SER A 108 12.58 1.23 11.82
N THR A 109 12.71 1.76 10.60
CA THR A 109 11.77 1.47 9.52
C THR A 109 12.56 1.16 8.25
N ASP A 110 12.26 0.02 7.64
CA ASP A 110 12.80 -0.31 6.32
C ASP A 110 12.00 0.36 5.19
N ASN A 111 10.87 1.01 5.52
CA ASN A 111 9.87 1.56 4.60
C ASN A 111 9.69 3.07 4.81
N GLY A 112 10.80 3.81 4.77
CA GLY A 112 10.82 5.22 5.17
C GLY A 112 10.04 6.13 4.23
N ALA A 113 10.24 5.97 2.92
CA ALA A 113 9.59 6.79 1.90
C ALA A 113 8.10 6.45 1.79
N LEU A 114 7.72 5.18 1.91
CA LEU A 114 6.32 4.74 1.94
C LEU A 114 5.54 5.40 3.09
N LYS A 115 6.05 5.30 4.32
CA LYS A 115 5.37 5.86 5.51
C LYS A 115 5.26 7.39 5.47
N ILE A 116 6.30 8.08 4.98
CA ILE A 116 6.21 9.53 4.73
C ILE A 116 5.22 9.82 3.61
N GLY A 117 5.14 8.99 2.57
CA GLY A 117 4.15 9.12 1.50
C GLY A 117 2.72 9.16 2.05
N TYR A 118 2.37 8.19 2.91
CA TYR A 118 1.07 8.19 3.61
C TYR A 118 0.86 9.41 4.49
N THR A 119 1.90 9.84 5.20
CA THR A 119 1.85 11.03 6.05
C THR A 119 1.60 12.27 5.19
N LEU A 120 2.38 12.49 4.13
CA LEU A 120 2.24 13.61 3.21
C LEU A 120 0.86 13.63 2.57
N ALA A 121 0.37 12.49 2.08
CA ALA A 121 -0.97 12.36 1.51
C ALA A 121 -2.04 12.78 2.52
N SER A 122 -1.99 12.26 3.74
CA SER A 122 -2.94 12.63 4.81
C SER A 122 -2.96 14.14 5.08
N GLN A 123 -1.79 14.79 5.11
CA GLN A 123 -1.69 16.22 5.39
C GLN A 123 -2.10 17.08 4.19
N CYS A 124 -1.92 16.61 2.96
CA CYS A 124 -2.49 17.24 1.77
C CYS A 124 -4.02 17.15 1.75
N PHE A 125 -4.60 16.03 2.18
CA PHE A 125 -6.06 15.93 2.35
C PHE A 125 -6.57 16.85 3.47
N ARG A 126 -5.87 16.90 4.61
CA ARG A 126 -6.14 17.83 5.70
C ARG A 126 -6.11 19.29 5.24
N TYR A 127 -5.10 19.66 4.45
CA TYR A 127 -4.98 20.98 3.82
C TYR A 127 -6.21 21.30 2.95
N LYS A 128 -6.62 20.38 2.08
CA LYS A 128 -7.82 20.56 1.24
C LYS A 128 -9.09 20.70 2.07
N ALA A 129 -9.27 19.86 3.09
CA ALA A 129 -10.40 19.93 4.00
C ALA A 129 -10.46 21.29 4.71
N ALA A 130 -9.33 21.75 5.25
CA ALA A 130 -9.22 23.05 5.90
C ALA A 130 -9.60 24.22 4.99
N ILE A 131 -9.19 24.18 3.71
CA ILE A 131 -9.60 25.19 2.72
C ILE A 131 -11.11 25.14 2.46
N ASN A 132 -11.66 23.95 2.23
CA ASN A 132 -13.10 23.77 1.98
C ASN A 132 -13.95 24.29 3.14
N GLU A 133 -13.46 24.15 4.36
CA GLU A 133 -14.14 24.56 5.60
C GLU A 133 -13.83 25.99 6.03
N GLY A 134 -12.88 26.67 5.37
CA GLY A 134 -12.40 28.00 5.79
C GLY A 134 -11.68 28.00 7.13
N ASN A 135 -11.10 26.87 7.55
CA ASN A 135 -10.40 26.73 8.84
C ASN A 135 -8.92 27.14 8.71
N VAL A 136 -8.63 28.40 9.07
CA VAL A 136 -7.29 28.99 8.93
C VAL A 136 -6.24 28.32 9.82
N GLU A 137 -6.59 27.94 11.05
CA GLU A 137 -5.65 27.27 11.96
C GLU A 137 -5.25 25.91 11.41
N GLU A 138 -6.23 25.14 10.94
CA GLU A 138 -5.99 23.82 10.38
C GLU A 138 -5.20 23.87 9.08
N PHE A 139 -5.46 24.88 8.25
CA PHE A 139 -4.67 25.18 7.06
C PHE A 139 -3.19 25.41 7.42
N ILE A 140 -2.91 26.28 8.40
CA ILE A 140 -1.52 26.55 8.84
C ILE A 140 -0.84 25.28 9.37
N ASN A 141 -1.54 24.49 10.18
CA ASN A 141 -1.01 23.25 10.74
C ASN A 141 -0.72 22.21 9.64
N ALA A 142 -1.64 22.03 8.69
CA ALA A 142 -1.46 21.14 7.56
C ALA A 142 -0.28 21.57 6.67
N THR A 143 -0.19 22.86 6.31
CA THR A 143 0.92 23.41 5.50
C THR A 143 2.27 23.19 6.17
N ARG A 144 2.37 23.39 7.49
CA ARG A 144 3.60 23.12 8.26
C ARG A 144 4.03 21.66 8.15
N MET A 145 3.08 20.73 8.26
CA MET A 145 3.36 19.29 8.17
C MET A 145 3.69 18.83 6.74
N VAL A 146 2.99 19.36 5.73
CA VAL A 146 3.32 19.14 4.31
C VAL A 146 4.76 19.58 4.03
N LYS A 147 5.16 20.76 4.50
CA LYS A 147 6.52 21.28 4.33
C LYS A 147 7.58 20.39 4.97
N LYS A 148 7.32 19.86 6.18
CA LYS A 148 8.22 18.88 6.84
C LYS A 148 8.41 17.63 5.99
N CYS A 149 7.33 17.06 5.47
CA CYS A 149 7.38 15.87 4.62
C CYS A 149 8.10 16.12 3.28
N VAL A 150 7.80 17.24 2.60
CA VAL A 150 8.48 17.64 1.35
C VAL A 150 9.97 17.89 1.58
N PHE A 151 10.35 18.42 2.74
CA PHE A 151 11.75 18.54 3.14
C PHE A 151 12.41 17.17 3.36
N ALA A 152 11.70 16.19 3.93
CA ALA A 152 12.23 14.83 4.05
C ALA A 152 12.47 14.18 2.69
N PHE A 153 11.50 14.22 1.77
CA PHE A 153 11.68 13.73 0.39
C PHE A 153 12.79 14.48 -0.35
N SER A 154 12.91 15.79 -0.12
CA SER A 154 14.03 16.58 -0.63
C SER A 154 15.37 15.99 -0.20
N ASN A 155 15.52 15.60 1.06
CA ASN A 155 16.76 14.99 1.54
C ASN A 155 16.95 13.56 1.03
N MET A 156 15.86 12.80 0.86
CA MET A 156 15.94 11.44 0.31
C MET A 156 16.38 11.40 -1.16
N LEU A 157 16.14 12.47 -1.92
CA LEU A 157 16.75 12.64 -3.25
C LEU A 157 18.09 13.40 -3.18
N ALA A 158 18.24 14.40 -2.33
CA ALA A 158 19.47 15.19 -2.32
C ALA A 158 20.68 14.43 -1.79
N ALA A 159 20.51 13.66 -0.72
CA ALA A 159 21.61 13.00 -0.03
C ALA A 159 22.35 11.99 -0.92
N PRO A 160 21.68 11.04 -1.61
CA PRO A 160 22.40 10.12 -2.50
C PRO A 160 22.94 10.81 -3.76
N ASN A 161 22.29 11.86 -4.24
CA ASN A 161 22.61 12.47 -5.55
C ASN A 161 23.49 13.73 -5.46
N GLY A 162 23.77 14.25 -4.27
CA GLY A 162 24.58 15.46 -4.05
C GLY A 162 23.80 16.79 -4.14
N GLY A 163 22.53 16.76 -4.55
CA GLY A 163 21.69 17.95 -4.71
C GLY A 163 20.32 17.65 -5.30
N ILE A 164 19.55 18.72 -5.57
CA ILE A 164 18.17 18.65 -6.08
C ILE A 164 18.09 19.33 -7.45
N GLY A 165 17.33 18.73 -8.37
CA GLY A 165 17.07 19.24 -9.72
C GLY A 165 17.69 18.36 -10.80
N SER A 166 17.32 18.61 -12.06
CA SER A 166 17.64 17.75 -13.22
C SER A 166 19.13 17.63 -13.57
N ASN A 167 19.98 18.50 -13.04
CA ASN A 167 21.44 18.42 -13.20
C ASN A 167 22.09 17.36 -12.31
N TYR A 168 21.38 16.87 -11.28
CA TYR A 168 21.86 15.82 -10.40
C TYR A 168 21.36 14.44 -10.87
N PRO A 169 22.01 13.33 -10.47
CA PRO A 169 21.46 12.00 -10.64
C PRO A 169 20.09 11.87 -9.96
N GLY A 170 19.29 10.87 -10.36
CA GLY A 170 17.90 10.73 -9.91
C GLY A 170 17.62 9.47 -9.11
N THR A 171 18.56 9.02 -8.26
CA THR A 171 18.40 7.82 -7.44
C THR A 171 17.62 8.16 -6.16
N PRO A 172 16.36 7.71 -5.99
CA PRO A 172 15.62 7.96 -4.76
C PRO A 172 16.13 7.04 -3.64
N ALA A 173 16.32 7.57 -2.43
CA ALA A 173 16.61 6.76 -1.25
C ALA A 173 15.33 6.30 -0.54
N ARG A 174 15.45 5.18 0.19
CA ARG A 174 14.45 4.64 1.11
C ARG A 174 14.40 5.41 2.42
N PHE A 175 15.58 5.74 2.91
CA PHE A 175 15.78 6.40 4.19
C PHE A 175 17.06 7.22 4.14
N VAL A 176 17.07 8.35 4.85
CA VAL A 176 18.28 9.17 5.04
C VAL A 176 18.36 9.65 6.48
N CYS A 177 19.58 9.76 7.00
CA CYS A 177 19.82 10.31 8.33
C CYS A 177 21.08 11.17 8.33
N ALA A 178 20.93 12.40 8.81
CA ALA A 178 22.03 13.30 9.08
C ALA A 178 22.78 12.83 10.35
N PRO A 179 24.11 13.03 10.44
CA PRO A 179 24.90 12.53 11.58
C PRO A 179 24.44 13.08 12.93
N GLU A 180 23.95 14.31 12.99
CA GLU A 180 23.37 14.94 14.18
C GLU A 180 22.10 14.25 14.68
N ASN A 181 21.41 13.51 13.80
CA ASN A 181 20.17 12.79 14.10
C ASN A 181 20.40 11.30 14.42
N ARG A 182 21.66 10.86 14.54
CA ARG A 182 22.03 9.46 14.84
C ARG A 182 21.32 8.90 16.06
N LYS A 183 21.04 9.72 17.07
CA LYS A 183 20.32 9.31 18.29
C LYS A 183 18.92 8.75 18.04
N TYR A 184 18.26 9.17 16.95
CA TYR A 184 16.92 8.70 16.60
C TYR A 184 16.95 7.43 15.75
N HIS A 185 17.97 7.29 14.90
CA HIS A 185 18.11 6.17 13.97
C HIS A 185 19.55 5.67 13.94
N PRO A 186 20.04 5.02 15.02
CA PRO A 186 21.42 4.56 15.08
C PRO A 186 21.71 3.46 14.04
N TRP A 187 20.72 2.63 13.75
CA TRP A 187 20.79 1.46 12.87
C TRP A 187 21.29 1.78 11.43
N ILE A 188 21.01 2.96 10.89
CA ILE A 188 21.44 3.34 9.53
C ILE A 188 22.94 3.66 9.45
N PHE A 189 23.58 3.86 10.60
CA PHE A 189 25.02 4.06 10.71
C PHE A 189 25.78 2.74 10.90
N ASP A 190 25.08 1.63 11.08
CA ASP A 190 25.68 0.31 11.13
C ASP A 190 26.03 -0.18 9.70
N GLU A 191 27.05 -1.04 9.61
CA GLU A 191 27.45 -1.64 8.33
C GLU A 191 26.33 -2.54 7.80
N HIS A 192 25.90 -2.28 6.56
CA HIS A 192 24.87 -3.06 5.89
C HIS A 192 25.04 -2.90 4.37
N PRO A 193 24.78 -3.96 3.55
CA PRO A 193 24.89 -3.89 2.08
C PRO A 193 24.00 -2.84 1.39
N ARG A 194 23.08 -2.23 2.14
CA ARG A 194 22.13 -1.23 1.63
C ARG A 194 22.41 0.17 2.19
N HIS A 195 23.39 0.33 3.07
CA HIS A 195 23.71 1.61 3.72
C HIS A 195 24.96 2.22 3.11
N PHE A 196 24.81 3.42 2.57
CA PHE A 196 25.85 4.17 1.89
C PHE A 196 26.05 5.53 2.54
N ASN A 197 27.18 6.18 2.24
CA ASN A 197 27.34 7.60 2.53
C ASN A 197 26.64 8.42 1.45
N GLY A 198 26.17 9.61 1.81
CA GLY A 198 25.67 10.56 0.83
C GLY A 198 26.78 11.09 -0.09
N THR A 199 26.37 11.89 -1.07
CA THR A 199 27.25 12.46 -2.10
C THR A 199 27.46 13.96 -1.89
N GLY A 200 28.62 14.47 -2.27
CA GLY A 200 28.94 15.90 -2.20
C GLY A 200 28.84 16.46 -0.78
N LYS A 201 28.05 17.52 -0.57
CA LYS A 201 27.85 18.11 0.76
C LYS A 201 27.20 17.17 1.77
N TYR A 202 26.60 16.07 1.31
CA TYR A 202 25.96 15.04 2.14
C TYR A 202 26.88 13.86 2.46
N GLN A 203 28.20 13.95 2.21
CA GLN A 203 29.16 12.86 2.46
C GLN A 203 29.17 12.28 3.89
N LYS A 204 28.68 13.05 4.88
CA LYS A 204 28.55 12.59 6.28
C LYS A 204 27.17 12.04 6.62
N TRP A 205 26.21 12.17 5.71
CA TRP A 205 24.87 11.60 5.87
C TRP A 205 24.92 10.12 5.52
N ARG A 206 24.05 9.36 6.18
CA ARG A 206 23.81 7.96 5.81
C ARG A 206 22.54 7.87 4.99
N VAL A 207 22.61 7.08 3.92
CA VAL A 207 21.50 6.85 3.00
C VAL A 207 21.28 5.36 2.88
N ARG A 208 20.01 4.92 2.87
CA ARG A 208 19.64 3.55 2.55
C ARG A 208 19.08 3.51 1.14
N LEU A 209 19.71 2.72 0.28
CA LEU A 209 19.33 2.55 -1.14
C LEU A 209 18.67 1.17 -1.34
N HIS A 210 18.71 0.65 -2.57
CA HIS A 210 17.92 -0.54 -2.99
C HIS A 210 16.42 -0.29 -2.80
N THR A 211 16.01 0.89 -3.27
CA THR A 211 14.64 1.39 -3.16
C THR A 211 13.71 0.48 -3.93
N SER A 212 12.86 -0.25 -3.21
CA SER A 212 11.88 -1.16 -3.80
C SER A 212 10.65 -0.39 -4.29
N ARG A 213 9.76 -1.05 -5.05
CA ARG A 213 8.58 -0.42 -5.64
C ARG A 213 7.61 0.14 -4.59
N ASP A 214 7.47 -0.51 -3.44
CA ASP A 214 6.71 -0.01 -2.30
C ASP A 214 7.18 1.38 -1.86
N GLU A 215 8.48 1.61 -1.75
CA GLU A 215 9.05 2.92 -1.41
C GLU A 215 8.76 3.97 -2.50
N LEU A 216 8.84 3.59 -3.77
CA LEU A 216 8.48 4.46 -4.89
C LEU A 216 7.01 4.84 -4.88
N ALA A 217 6.12 3.96 -4.43
CA ALA A 217 4.70 4.27 -4.28
C ALA A 217 4.49 5.42 -3.29
N GLY A 218 5.26 5.44 -2.20
CA GLY A 218 5.28 6.55 -1.24
C GLY A 218 5.66 7.90 -1.88
N TYR A 219 6.70 7.91 -2.72
CA TYR A 219 7.06 9.10 -3.52
C TYR A 219 5.91 9.52 -4.42
N PHE A 220 5.30 8.58 -5.14
CA PHE A 220 4.30 8.90 -6.16
C PHE A 220 3.02 9.44 -5.53
N LEU A 221 2.52 8.77 -4.49
CA LEU A 221 1.35 9.21 -3.73
C LEU A 221 1.59 10.61 -3.14
N GLY A 222 2.70 10.80 -2.44
CA GLY A 222 3.03 12.07 -1.80
C GLY A 222 3.16 13.22 -2.80
N PHE A 223 3.90 13.01 -3.90
CA PHE A 223 4.09 14.03 -4.94
C PHE A 223 2.80 14.35 -5.68
N ALA A 224 1.98 13.34 -5.99
CA ALA A 224 0.69 13.54 -6.61
C ALA A 224 -0.26 14.35 -5.72
N CYS A 225 -0.33 14.03 -4.42
CA CYS A 225 -1.15 14.79 -3.47
C CYS A 225 -0.69 16.25 -3.34
N VAL A 226 0.61 16.53 -3.31
CA VAL A 226 1.12 17.91 -3.27
C VAL A 226 0.69 18.66 -4.52
N LEU A 227 0.93 18.09 -5.71
CA LEU A 227 0.60 18.73 -6.98
C LEU A 227 -0.91 18.91 -7.19
N LYS A 228 -1.75 18.02 -6.64
CA LYS A 228 -3.20 18.10 -6.79
C LYS A 228 -3.85 19.10 -5.84
N PHE A 229 -3.38 19.17 -4.59
CA PHE A 229 -4.13 19.82 -3.52
C PHE A 229 -3.48 21.06 -2.93
N ILE A 230 -2.16 21.21 -3.01
CA ILE A 230 -1.47 22.36 -2.43
C ILE A 230 -1.51 23.51 -3.43
N ASP A 231 -2.19 24.59 -3.05
CA ASP A 231 -2.30 25.78 -3.88
C ASP A 231 -1.10 26.71 -3.64
N PRO A 232 -0.19 26.87 -4.63
CA PRO A 232 1.01 27.68 -4.47
C PRO A 232 0.73 29.19 -4.41
N THR A 233 -0.51 29.62 -4.56
CA THR A 233 -0.91 31.04 -4.52
C THR A 233 -1.36 31.51 -3.14
N LEU A 234 -1.67 30.59 -2.22
CA LEU A 234 -2.22 30.94 -0.91
C LEU A 234 -1.15 31.46 0.07
N ASP A 235 0.05 30.86 0.08
CA ASP A 235 1.14 31.30 0.95
C ASP A 235 2.54 30.86 0.45
N GLY A 236 3.58 31.41 1.08
CA GLY A 236 4.98 31.16 0.70
C GLY A 236 5.48 29.73 0.95
N ASP A 237 4.96 29.06 1.98
CA ASP A 237 5.30 27.68 2.31
C ASP A 237 4.61 26.70 1.35
N SER A 238 3.34 26.94 1.00
CA SER A 238 2.63 26.19 -0.05
C SER A 238 3.33 26.33 -1.40
N LYS A 239 3.73 27.56 -1.78
CA LYS A 239 4.54 27.82 -2.97
C LYS A 239 5.85 27.04 -2.95
N TRP A 240 6.57 27.08 -1.83
CA TRP A 240 7.83 26.35 -1.69
C TRP A 240 7.63 24.84 -1.85
N CYS A 241 6.55 24.27 -1.29
CA CYS A 241 6.27 22.84 -1.38
C CYS A 241 6.04 22.39 -2.82
N VAL A 242 5.19 23.10 -3.57
CA VAL A 242 4.88 22.77 -4.97
C VAL A 242 6.11 22.91 -5.86
N GLU A 243 6.84 24.03 -5.75
CA GLU A 243 8.05 24.26 -6.56
C GLU A 243 9.16 23.26 -6.22
N ARG A 244 9.26 22.86 -4.94
CA ARG A 244 10.18 21.80 -4.54
C ARG A 244 9.81 20.46 -5.15
N VAL A 245 8.55 20.05 -5.07
CA VAL A 245 8.09 18.77 -5.66
C VAL A 245 8.32 18.75 -7.16
N LYS A 246 8.11 19.85 -7.88
CA LYS A 246 8.44 19.94 -9.32
C LYS A 246 9.90 19.57 -9.62
N LEU A 247 10.84 20.11 -8.83
CA LEU A 247 12.27 19.78 -8.98
C LEU A 247 12.57 18.30 -8.68
N LEU A 248 11.93 17.73 -7.66
CA LEU A 248 12.11 16.32 -7.28
C LEU A 248 11.56 15.38 -8.36
N VAL A 249 10.37 15.68 -8.89
CA VAL A 249 9.73 14.95 -9.98
C VAL A 249 10.59 14.98 -11.23
N GLU A 250 11.08 16.16 -11.63
CA GLU A 250 11.97 16.30 -12.79
C GLU A 250 13.22 15.44 -12.63
N GLN A 251 13.87 15.51 -11.47
CA GLN A 251 15.08 14.75 -11.17
C GLN A 251 14.83 13.24 -11.21
N MET A 252 13.71 12.75 -10.67
CA MET A 252 13.35 11.33 -10.73
C MET A 252 13.09 10.87 -12.17
N ILE A 253 12.31 11.62 -12.95
CA ILE A 253 12.01 11.26 -14.34
C ILE A 253 13.29 11.23 -15.18
N GLU A 254 14.13 12.26 -15.10
CA GLU A 254 15.39 12.27 -15.85
C GLU A 254 16.36 11.17 -15.37
N GLY A 255 16.35 10.84 -14.08
CA GLY A 255 17.07 9.69 -13.53
C GLY A 255 16.63 8.38 -14.17
N PHE A 256 15.35 8.04 -14.07
CA PHE A 256 14.81 6.80 -14.62
C PHE A 256 14.93 6.72 -16.14
N ARG A 257 14.79 7.84 -16.87
CA ARG A 257 15.01 7.84 -18.33
C ARG A 257 16.43 7.43 -18.71
N LYS A 258 17.45 7.84 -17.93
CA LYS A 258 18.85 7.45 -18.15
C LYS A 258 19.11 5.97 -17.86
N THR A 259 18.30 5.35 -17.01
CA THR A 259 18.44 3.94 -16.62
C THR A 259 17.46 3.02 -17.37
N ASN A 260 16.82 3.52 -18.44
CA ASN A 260 15.74 2.81 -19.14
C ASN A 260 14.65 2.31 -18.18
N TRP A 261 14.28 3.14 -17.20
CA TRP A 261 13.24 2.90 -16.20
C TRP A 261 13.56 1.78 -15.21
N LEU A 262 14.82 1.33 -15.15
CA LEU A 262 15.31 0.41 -14.14
C LEU A 262 15.60 1.15 -12.84
N VAL A 263 15.23 0.54 -11.73
CA VAL A 263 15.67 0.98 -10.41
C VAL A 263 17.08 0.46 -10.15
N LEU A 264 17.97 1.36 -9.72
CA LEU A 264 19.37 1.05 -9.44
C LEU A 264 19.67 1.02 -7.94
N GLY A 265 20.60 0.16 -7.57
CA GLY A 265 21.19 0.04 -6.24
C GLY A 265 22.32 1.05 -6.03
N GLY A 266 23.05 0.90 -4.93
CA GLY A 266 24.07 1.87 -4.54
C GLY A 266 25.34 1.83 -5.38
N GLU A 267 25.64 0.70 -6.01
CA GLU A 267 26.79 0.52 -6.90
C GLU A 267 26.38 0.66 -8.38
N GLY A 268 25.15 1.10 -8.66
CA GLY A 268 24.60 1.24 -10.01
C GLY A 268 24.08 -0.06 -10.63
N GLU A 269 23.99 -1.13 -9.84
CA GLU A 269 23.44 -2.43 -10.22
C GLU A 269 21.91 -2.41 -10.28
N PRO A 270 21.27 -3.16 -11.19
CA PRO A 270 19.81 -3.28 -11.20
C PRO A 270 19.32 -4.06 -9.97
N VAL A 271 18.29 -3.56 -9.28
CA VAL A 271 17.73 -4.20 -8.07
C VAL A 271 16.47 -5.00 -8.34
N GLY A 272 16.30 -5.48 -9.58
CA GLY A 272 15.16 -6.33 -9.99
C GLY A 272 13.82 -5.61 -10.11
N SER A 273 13.77 -4.28 -9.95
CA SER A 273 12.57 -3.46 -10.15
C SER A 273 12.66 -2.66 -11.45
N ASP A 274 11.67 -2.84 -12.32
CA ASP A 274 11.54 -2.16 -13.61
C ASP A 274 10.23 -1.37 -13.67
N LEU A 275 10.23 -0.09 -14.01
CA LEU A 275 8.99 0.70 -14.15
C LEU A 275 8.38 0.60 -15.55
N ASN A 276 9.09 0.01 -16.52
CA ASN A 276 8.65 -0.23 -17.90
C ASN A 276 8.72 -1.72 -18.28
N PRO A 277 8.06 -2.63 -17.51
CA PRO A 277 8.08 -4.06 -17.84
C PRO A 277 7.45 -4.33 -19.21
N TYR A 278 7.98 -5.32 -19.92
CA TYR A 278 7.49 -5.73 -21.26
C TYR A 278 6.09 -6.39 -21.24
N PHE A 279 5.67 -6.96 -20.10
CA PHE A 279 4.36 -7.59 -19.87
C PHE A 279 3.89 -7.23 -18.46
N GLU A 280 2.68 -6.65 -18.31
CA GLU A 280 2.05 -6.22 -17.04
C GLU A 280 2.90 -5.31 -16.10
N GLY A 281 2.32 -4.22 -15.59
CA GLY A 281 3.02 -3.32 -14.63
C GLY A 281 3.55 -2.00 -15.20
N SER A 282 3.06 -1.60 -16.37
CA SER A 282 3.24 -0.29 -16.99
C SER A 282 2.63 0.91 -16.24
N ALA A 283 1.74 0.65 -15.28
CA ALA A 283 1.11 1.69 -14.46
C ALA A 283 2.13 2.52 -13.67
N TRP A 284 3.29 1.97 -13.31
CA TRP A 284 4.34 2.72 -12.60
C TRP A 284 4.93 3.85 -13.44
N GLN A 285 5.46 3.53 -14.63
CA GLN A 285 5.98 4.56 -15.54
C GLN A 285 4.88 5.53 -15.94
N LEU A 286 3.67 5.04 -16.26
CA LEU A 286 2.54 5.89 -16.62
C LEU A 286 2.22 6.90 -15.52
N THR A 287 2.16 6.46 -14.26
CA THR A 287 1.87 7.30 -13.10
C THR A 287 2.95 8.34 -12.87
N LEU A 288 4.22 7.95 -12.92
CA LEU A 288 5.33 8.91 -12.79
C LEU A 288 5.32 9.96 -13.91
N LEU A 289 4.97 9.55 -15.14
CA LEU A 289 4.79 10.48 -16.26
C LEU A 289 3.57 11.39 -16.08
N ARG A 290 2.46 10.92 -15.51
CA ARG A 290 1.29 11.75 -15.16
C ARG A 290 1.67 12.80 -14.11
N ILE A 291 2.40 12.39 -13.07
CA ILE A 291 2.98 13.30 -12.07
C ILE A 291 3.88 14.33 -12.77
N GLY A 292 4.74 13.90 -13.69
CA GLY A 292 5.58 14.77 -14.52
C GLY A 292 4.78 15.77 -15.34
N ALA A 293 3.74 15.32 -16.04
CA ALA A 293 2.91 16.16 -16.89
C ALA A 293 2.09 17.18 -16.09
N THR A 294 1.78 16.90 -14.82
CA THR A 294 1.18 17.89 -13.91
C THR A 294 2.24 18.85 -13.34
N ALA A 295 3.44 18.36 -13.00
CA ALA A 295 4.51 19.19 -12.45
C ALA A 295 5.10 20.17 -13.49
N LEU A 296 5.35 19.68 -14.71
CA LEU A 296 6.08 20.34 -15.79
C LEU A 296 5.47 19.95 -17.14
N THR A 297 4.27 20.46 -17.42
CA THR A 297 3.45 20.10 -18.59
C THR A 297 4.20 20.21 -19.90
N GLU A 298 4.89 21.33 -20.13
CA GLU A 298 5.63 21.58 -21.38
C GLU A 298 6.71 20.51 -21.67
N LYS A 299 7.24 19.86 -20.64
CA LYS A 299 8.33 18.90 -20.76
C LYS A 299 7.83 17.46 -20.86
N TYR A 300 6.76 17.11 -20.14
CA TYR A 300 6.37 15.71 -19.93
C TYR A 300 5.00 15.32 -20.46
N ASP A 301 4.14 16.27 -20.84
CA ASP A 301 2.79 15.93 -21.31
C ASP A 301 2.82 15.02 -22.55
N SER A 302 3.64 15.34 -23.56
CA SER A 302 3.77 14.52 -24.77
C SER A 302 4.22 13.08 -24.46
N LEU A 303 5.16 12.92 -23.53
CA LEU A 303 5.65 11.61 -23.10
C LEU A 303 4.59 10.83 -22.32
N TYR A 304 3.83 11.52 -21.47
CA TYR A 304 2.68 10.95 -20.78
C TYR A 304 1.60 10.47 -21.76
N GLN A 305 1.18 11.32 -22.70
CA GLN A 305 0.16 10.96 -23.69
C GLN A 305 0.57 9.76 -24.55
N TYR A 306 1.86 9.68 -24.92
CA TYR A 306 2.41 8.51 -25.61
C TYR A 306 2.28 7.23 -24.76
N ALA A 307 2.68 7.28 -23.48
CA ALA A 307 2.56 6.14 -22.57
C ALA A 307 1.09 5.76 -22.33
N ALA A 308 0.21 6.73 -22.12
CA ALA A 308 -1.22 6.53 -21.92
C ALA A 308 -1.86 5.85 -23.14
N ALA A 309 -1.55 6.32 -24.36
CA ALA A 309 -2.07 5.72 -25.59
C ALA A 309 -1.60 4.27 -25.78
N LYS A 310 -0.34 3.97 -25.46
CA LYS A 310 0.20 2.60 -25.46
C LYS A 310 -0.52 1.72 -24.44
N MET A 311 -0.92 2.27 -23.30
CA MET A 311 -1.61 1.50 -22.26
C MET A 311 -3.08 1.26 -22.52
N LEU A 312 -3.76 2.25 -23.09
CA LEU A 312 -5.13 2.08 -23.58
C LEU A 312 -5.22 0.95 -24.60
N SER A 313 -4.23 0.79 -25.48
CA SER A 313 -4.24 -0.29 -26.48
C SER A 313 -4.00 -1.68 -25.87
N MET A 314 -3.39 -1.75 -24.68
CA MET A 314 -3.14 -3.00 -23.95
C MET A 314 -4.24 -3.35 -22.94
N ASN A 315 -5.19 -2.44 -22.64
CA ASN A 315 -6.16 -2.56 -21.54
C ASN A 315 -5.50 -2.81 -20.16
N GLU A 316 -4.23 -2.45 -19.99
CA GLU A 316 -3.41 -2.75 -18.81
C GLU A 316 -3.10 -1.47 -18.04
N ALA A 317 -4.00 -1.07 -17.16
CA ALA A 317 -3.74 -0.06 -16.13
C ALA A 317 -4.50 -0.46 -14.85
N ALA A 318 -4.09 -1.59 -14.27
CA ALA A 318 -4.57 -2.03 -12.98
C ALA A 318 -3.44 -2.74 -12.22
N MET A 319 -3.32 -2.45 -10.93
CA MET A 319 -2.27 -2.98 -10.06
C MET A 319 -2.82 -4.03 -9.10
N GLY A 320 -3.04 -5.28 -9.53
CA GLY A 320 -3.47 -6.32 -8.59
C GLY A 320 -3.70 -7.69 -9.22
N GLY A 321 -3.38 -8.73 -8.46
CA GLY A 321 -3.62 -10.12 -8.81
C GLY A 321 -4.41 -10.84 -7.72
N LYS A 322 -5.11 -11.90 -8.11
CA LYS A 322 -5.83 -12.79 -7.18
C LYS A 322 -4.93 -13.27 -6.04
N GLN A 323 -3.69 -13.63 -6.37
CA GLN A 323 -2.71 -14.14 -5.41
C GLN A 323 -2.36 -13.12 -4.33
N ASN A 324 -2.34 -11.83 -4.67
CA ASN A 324 -2.00 -10.77 -3.72
C ASN A 324 -3.07 -10.57 -2.63
N THR A 325 -4.32 -11.01 -2.84
CA THR A 325 -5.37 -10.84 -1.83
C THR A 325 -5.13 -11.65 -0.56
N VAL A 326 -4.41 -12.77 -0.70
CA VAL A 326 -4.11 -13.68 0.40
C VAL A 326 -2.67 -13.48 0.86
N TYR A 327 -1.70 -13.64 -0.04
CA TYR A 327 -0.29 -13.75 0.34
C TYR A 327 0.44 -12.41 0.40
N ASP A 328 0.10 -11.49 -0.51
CA ASP A 328 0.81 -10.22 -0.66
C ASP A 328 -0.13 -9.02 -0.55
N THR A 329 -0.96 -8.95 0.50
CA THR A 329 -1.91 -7.83 0.66
C THR A 329 -1.20 -6.48 0.69
N TYR A 330 0.05 -6.45 1.18
CA TYR A 330 0.88 -5.25 1.18
C TYR A 330 1.14 -4.74 -0.24
N ALA A 331 1.17 -5.64 -1.22
CA ALA A 331 1.30 -5.29 -2.63
C ALA A 331 0.07 -4.62 -3.22
N LEU A 332 -1.11 -4.93 -2.69
CA LEU A 332 -2.33 -4.21 -3.04
C LEU A 332 -2.31 -2.80 -2.44
N ALA A 333 -1.77 -2.61 -1.23
CA ALA A 333 -1.67 -1.28 -0.63
C ALA A 333 -0.81 -0.31 -1.46
N PHE A 334 0.39 -0.72 -1.87
CA PHE A 334 1.17 0.13 -2.77
C PHE A 334 0.58 0.22 -4.19
N GLY A 335 -0.17 -0.80 -4.64
CA GLY A 335 -0.92 -0.72 -5.89
C GLY A 335 -1.97 0.39 -5.83
N MET A 336 -2.70 0.47 -4.72
CA MET A 336 -3.68 1.53 -4.45
C MET A 336 -3.05 2.92 -4.48
N ASP A 337 -1.83 3.07 -3.95
CA ASP A 337 -1.11 4.34 -3.96
C ASP A 337 -0.85 4.85 -5.38
N ILE A 338 -0.53 3.94 -6.29
CA ILE A 338 -0.33 4.22 -7.72
C ILE A 338 -1.66 4.58 -8.40
N GLU A 339 -2.73 3.85 -8.13
CA GLU A 339 -4.07 4.13 -8.67
C GLU A 339 -4.59 5.50 -8.21
N ILE A 340 -4.44 5.83 -6.91
CA ILE A 340 -4.79 7.14 -6.34
C ILE A 340 -4.00 8.24 -7.05
N ALA A 341 -2.68 8.09 -7.15
CA ALA A 341 -1.82 9.09 -7.79
C ALA A 341 -2.20 9.32 -9.26
N LEU A 342 -2.43 8.25 -10.03
CA LEU A 342 -2.79 8.32 -11.45
C LEU A 342 -4.17 8.94 -11.66
N ILE A 343 -5.20 8.44 -10.96
CA ILE A 343 -6.60 8.83 -11.16
C ILE A 343 -6.86 10.25 -10.69
N LEU A 344 -6.30 10.65 -9.54
CA LEU A 344 -6.52 12.00 -9.00
C LEU A 344 -5.86 13.08 -9.86
N LEU A 345 -4.73 12.79 -10.49
CA LEU A 345 -4.01 13.73 -11.36
C LEU A 345 -4.50 13.75 -12.81
N GLU A 346 -5.35 12.80 -13.22
CA GLU A 346 -5.89 12.79 -14.56
C GLU A 346 -7.02 13.83 -14.69
N ASP A 347 -6.78 14.83 -15.55
CA ASP A 347 -7.74 15.91 -15.81
C ASP A 347 -8.57 15.65 -17.08
N ASN A 348 -8.17 14.70 -17.94
CA ASN A 348 -8.96 14.24 -19.08
C ASN A 348 -10.07 13.28 -18.61
N PRO A 349 -11.37 13.65 -18.71
CA PRO A 349 -12.45 12.85 -18.17
C PRO A 349 -12.57 11.45 -18.80
N THR A 350 -12.16 11.30 -20.06
CA THR A 350 -12.21 10.01 -20.77
C THR A 350 -11.15 9.05 -20.24
N LEU A 351 -9.92 9.54 -20.05
CA LEU A 351 -8.84 8.76 -19.46
C LEU A 351 -9.12 8.45 -17.99
N GLN A 352 -9.59 9.45 -17.23
CA GLN A 352 -9.93 9.27 -15.81
C GLN A 352 -11.00 8.19 -15.64
N TYR A 353 -12.07 8.24 -16.44
CA TYR A 353 -13.09 7.19 -16.43
C TYR A 353 -12.53 5.82 -16.84
N HIS A 354 -11.60 5.76 -17.80
CA HIS A 354 -10.94 4.51 -18.18
C HIS A 354 -10.14 3.91 -17.02
N TYR A 355 -9.35 4.72 -16.32
CA TYR A 355 -8.56 4.29 -15.16
C TYR A 355 -9.47 3.83 -14.01
N ILE A 356 -10.50 4.60 -13.68
CA ILE A 356 -11.49 4.20 -12.65
C ILE A 356 -12.17 2.89 -13.05
N LYS A 357 -12.58 2.73 -14.31
CA LYS A 357 -13.17 1.47 -14.79
C LYS A 357 -12.20 0.29 -14.62
N ASN A 358 -10.91 0.47 -14.90
CA ASN A 358 -9.92 -0.59 -14.71
C ASN A 358 -9.71 -0.89 -13.23
N PHE A 359 -9.58 0.12 -12.38
CA PHE A 359 -9.53 -0.02 -10.93
C PHE A 359 -10.71 -0.84 -10.42
N GLU A 360 -11.95 -0.49 -10.78
CA GLU A 360 -13.14 -1.21 -10.33
C GLU A 360 -13.15 -2.68 -10.76
N ASN A 361 -12.80 -2.95 -12.02
CA ASN A 361 -12.90 -4.30 -12.60
C ASN A 361 -11.72 -5.22 -12.25
N LYS A 362 -10.55 -4.66 -11.97
CA LYS A 362 -9.27 -5.39 -11.87
C LYS A 362 -8.52 -5.18 -10.56
N PHE A 363 -8.89 -4.20 -9.74
CA PHE A 363 -8.34 -3.99 -8.40
C PHE A 363 -9.43 -4.17 -7.34
N TYR A 364 -10.41 -3.27 -7.33
CA TYR A 364 -11.38 -3.18 -6.24
C TYR A 364 -12.25 -4.43 -6.13
N LYS A 365 -12.60 -5.05 -7.25
CA LYS A 365 -13.29 -6.35 -7.28
C LYS A 365 -12.63 -7.43 -6.41
N TYR A 366 -11.31 -7.40 -6.24
CA TYR A 366 -10.58 -8.40 -5.45
C TYR A 366 -10.53 -8.11 -3.96
N VAL A 367 -10.69 -6.85 -3.57
CA VAL A 367 -10.62 -6.39 -2.17
C VAL A 367 -11.97 -5.93 -1.62
N ARG A 368 -12.99 -5.92 -2.47
CA ARG A 368 -14.37 -5.68 -2.10
C ARG A 368 -14.78 -6.67 -1.01
N TYR A 369 -15.45 -6.18 0.02
CA TYR A 369 -15.87 -6.92 1.22
C TYR A 369 -14.77 -7.27 2.23
N HIS A 370 -13.51 -6.92 1.98
CA HIS A 370 -12.42 -7.17 2.93
C HIS A 370 -12.43 -6.22 4.13
N ARG A 371 -13.39 -5.27 4.18
CA ARG A 371 -13.50 -4.23 5.22
C ARG A 371 -12.22 -3.39 5.38
N ASN A 372 -11.48 -3.20 4.28
CA ASN A 372 -10.28 -2.38 4.25
C ASN A 372 -10.67 -0.92 3.98
N ALA A 373 -10.68 -0.09 5.04
CA ALA A 373 -11.14 1.29 4.93
C ALA A 373 -10.32 2.15 3.96
N PHE A 374 -9.04 1.84 3.73
CA PHE A 374 -8.20 2.57 2.77
C PHE A 374 -8.62 2.30 1.31
N PHE A 375 -8.94 1.05 0.98
CA PHE A 375 -9.47 0.71 -0.35
C PHE A 375 -10.89 1.23 -0.54
N ASN A 376 -11.74 1.07 0.48
CA ASN A 376 -13.14 1.54 0.45
C ASN A 376 -13.23 3.06 0.31
N ILE A 377 -12.42 3.84 1.05
CA ILE A 377 -12.45 5.30 0.91
C ILE A 377 -11.97 5.76 -0.47
N GLY A 378 -10.97 5.10 -1.05
CA GLY A 378 -10.50 5.43 -2.40
C GLY A 378 -11.54 5.10 -3.48
N HIS A 379 -12.26 3.98 -3.35
CA HIS A 379 -13.44 3.69 -4.18
C HIS A 379 -14.46 4.83 -4.12
N LEU A 380 -14.87 5.23 -2.91
CA LEU A 380 -15.84 6.33 -2.72
C LEU A 380 -15.33 7.64 -3.33
N VAL A 381 -14.05 7.97 -3.15
CA VAL A 381 -13.43 9.15 -3.78
C VAL A 381 -13.55 9.07 -5.30
N PHE A 382 -13.22 7.93 -5.93
CA PHE A 382 -13.33 7.78 -7.38
C PHE A 382 -14.77 7.89 -7.87
N MET A 383 -15.74 7.43 -7.08
CA MET A 383 -17.16 7.60 -7.39
C MET A 383 -17.56 9.09 -7.42
N THR A 384 -16.91 9.96 -6.64
CA THR A 384 -17.15 11.42 -6.70
C THR A 384 -16.63 12.07 -7.99
N LEU A 385 -15.73 11.42 -8.72
CA LEU A 385 -15.08 11.97 -9.92
C LEU A 385 -15.84 11.66 -11.22
N ILE A 386 -16.87 10.82 -11.16
CA ILE A 386 -17.60 10.34 -12.34
C ILE A 386 -19.08 10.71 -12.28
N LYS A 387 -19.69 10.89 -13.46
CA LYS A 387 -21.09 11.34 -13.57
C LYS A 387 -22.12 10.25 -13.22
N ASN A 388 -21.78 8.97 -13.32
CA ASN A 388 -22.72 7.87 -13.11
C ASN A 388 -22.05 6.75 -12.27
N PRO A 389 -21.90 6.97 -10.95
CA PRO A 389 -21.25 6.02 -10.05
C PRO A 389 -22.05 4.72 -9.85
N ILE A 390 -23.38 4.77 -10.00
CA ILE A 390 -24.29 3.62 -9.84
C ILE A 390 -23.89 2.43 -10.73
N LYS A 391 -23.17 2.65 -11.83
CA LYS A 391 -22.66 1.58 -12.70
C LYS A 391 -21.64 0.64 -12.05
N PHE A 392 -20.97 1.08 -10.99
CA PHE A 392 -19.93 0.31 -10.30
C PHE A 392 -20.41 -0.20 -8.93
N GLU A 393 -21.58 0.23 -8.48
CA GLU A 393 -22.18 -0.19 -7.23
C GLU A 393 -22.63 -1.66 -7.28
N ASP A 394 -22.41 -2.37 -6.17
CA ASP A 394 -23.13 -3.61 -5.88
C ASP A 394 -24.45 -3.26 -5.18
N PRO A 395 -25.62 -3.72 -5.67
CA PRO A 395 -26.90 -3.43 -5.01
C PRO A 395 -26.95 -3.86 -3.54
N ASN A 396 -26.19 -4.88 -3.14
CA ASN A 396 -26.16 -5.40 -1.78
C ASN A 396 -25.04 -4.80 -0.91
N TYR A 397 -24.22 -3.92 -1.49
CA TYR A 397 -23.12 -3.21 -0.81
C TYR A 397 -22.81 -1.93 -1.56
N ASN A 398 -23.80 -1.04 -1.58
CA ASN A 398 -23.74 0.22 -2.31
C ASN A 398 -22.82 1.25 -1.62
N ASN A 399 -22.68 2.42 -2.24
CA ASN A 399 -21.80 3.48 -1.74
C ASN A 399 -22.13 3.94 -0.30
N GLU A 400 -23.40 3.97 0.11
CA GLU A 400 -23.76 4.32 1.49
C GLU A 400 -23.35 3.24 2.50
N MET A 401 -23.48 1.95 2.12
CA MET A 401 -23.00 0.85 2.96
C MET A 401 -21.47 0.84 3.08
N ILE A 402 -20.76 1.11 1.98
CA ILE A 402 -19.29 1.25 1.98
C ILE A 402 -18.87 2.41 2.87
N ARG A 403 -19.57 3.55 2.79
CA ARG A 403 -19.35 4.72 3.64
C ARG A 403 -19.57 4.39 5.12
N TRP A 404 -20.62 3.65 5.46
CA TRP A 404 -20.85 3.18 6.83
C TRP A 404 -19.72 2.25 7.30
N ASP A 405 -19.24 1.32 6.46
CA ASP A 405 -18.10 0.45 6.83
C ASP A 405 -16.83 1.26 7.11
N VAL A 406 -16.53 2.28 6.30
CA VAL A 406 -15.39 3.19 6.55
C VAL A 406 -15.54 3.89 7.90
N LEU A 407 -16.72 4.45 8.19
CA LEU A 407 -17.02 5.11 9.46
C LEU A 407 -16.93 4.14 10.65
N ASP A 408 -17.39 2.90 10.50
CA ASP A 408 -17.28 1.84 11.51
C ASP A 408 -15.80 1.51 11.80
N GLN A 409 -14.96 1.35 10.78
CA GLN A 409 -13.53 1.10 10.97
C GLN A 409 -12.81 2.28 11.65
N LEU A 410 -13.14 3.53 11.28
CA LEU A 410 -12.61 4.72 11.96
C LEU A 410 -13.08 4.77 13.42
N TRP A 411 -14.37 4.50 13.69
CA TRP A 411 -14.92 4.50 15.04
C TRP A 411 -14.27 3.45 15.95
N ARG A 412 -13.88 2.30 15.40
CA ARG A 412 -13.16 1.25 16.13
C ARG A 412 -11.80 1.68 16.67
N PHE A 413 -11.13 2.68 16.07
CA PHE A 413 -9.91 3.26 16.69
C PHE A 413 -10.24 3.90 18.04
N ASN A 414 -11.41 4.54 18.16
CA ASN A 414 -11.87 5.16 19.40
C ASN A 414 -12.23 4.12 20.46
N THR A 415 -13.01 3.09 20.09
CA THR A 415 -13.50 2.11 21.06
C THR A 415 -12.47 1.05 21.46
N SER A 416 -11.42 0.87 20.67
CA SER A 416 -10.40 -0.18 20.89
C SER A 416 -9.12 0.32 21.55
N GLY A 417 -9.10 1.57 22.04
CA GLY A 417 -8.00 2.15 22.81
C GLY A 417 -6.83 2.70 21.98
N TRP A 418 -6.92 2.72 20.65
CA TRP A 418 -5.87 3.29 19.80
C TRP A 418 -5.61 4.78 20.09
N GLY A 419 -6.66 5.53 20.43
CA GLY A 419 -6.60 6.99 20.63
C GLY A 419 -5.73 7.47 21.79
N ASN A 420 -5.47 6.62 22.80
CA ASN A 420 -4.68 6.98 23.97
C ASN A 420 -3.25 6.39 23.93
N GLY A 421 -2.86 5.74 22.84
CA GLY A 421 -1.66 4.89 22.83
C GLY A 421 -1.80 3.61 23.69
N ILE A 422 -2.99 3.39 24.27
CA ILE A 422 -3.30 2.27 25.15
C ILE A 422 -4.07 1.22 24.37
N ARG A 423 -3.37 0.30 23.71
CA ARG A 423 -4.00 -1.00 23.47
C ARG A 423 -3.67 -1.92 24.61
N ASN A 424 -4.54 -1.93 25.62
CA ASN A 424 -4.54 -3.00 26.60
C ASN A 424 -4.98 -4.27 25.86
N TYR A 425 -4.03 -5.17 25.57
CA TYR A 425 -4.27 -6.46 24.93
C TYR A 425 -4.96 -7.44 25.87
N ASN A 426 -5.91 -6.97 26.68
CA ASN A 426 -6.73 -7.88 27.44
C ASN A 426 -7.70 -8.57 26.47
N LEU A 427 -7.26 -9.72 25.95
CA LEU A 427 -8.03 -10.59 25.07
C LEU A 427 -9.30 -11.12 25.75
N THR A 428 -9.42 -11.00 27.09
CA THR A 428 -10.66 -11.36 27.82
C THR A 428 -11.84 -10.42 27.58
N ILE A 429 -11.71 -9.42 26.70
CA ILE A 429 -12.76 -8.45 26.35
C ILE A 429 -13.18 -8.59 24.88
N ARG A 430 -12.85 -9.71 24.22
CA ARG A 430 -13.26 -9.98 22.83
C ARG A 430 -14.26 -11.14 22.73
N PRO A 431 -15.53 -10.95 23.17
CA PRO A 431 -16.54 -12.01 23.10
C PRO A 431 -16.89 -12.43 21.67
N ASN A 432 -16.61 -11.60 20.65
CA ASN A 432 -17.00 -11.82 19.26
C ASN A 432 -15.81 -11.79 18.28
N SER A 433 -14.57 -12.04 18.74
CA SER A 433 -13.46 -12.16 17.78
C SER A 433 -13.53 -13.50 17.07
N THR A 434 -13.10 -13.51 15.81
CA THR A 434 -13.12 -14.66 14.90
C THR A 434 -11.79 -15.44 14.90
N ARG A 435 -10.87 -15.07 15.80
CA ARG A 435 -9.49 -15.59 15.84
C ARG A 435 -9.27 -16.53 17.02
N ILE A 436 -8.12 -17.19 17.07
CA ILE A 436 -7.71 -18.06 18.18
C ILE A 436 -7.69 -17.32 19.54
N THR A 437 -7.63 -15.98 19.51
CA THR A 437 -7.73 -15.09 20.67
C THR A 437 -9.18 -14.79 21.10
N SER A 438 -10.17 -15.39 20.44
CA SER A 438 -11.58 -15.35 20.80
C SER A 438 -11.83 -16.03 22.15
N LEU A 439 -12.76 -15.47 22.92
CA LEU A 439 -13.25 -16.12 24.13
C LEU A 439 -14.13 -17.35 23.83
N ASN A 440 -14.44 -17.62 22.56
CA ASN A 440 -15.20 -18.78 22.11
C ASN A 440 -14.41 -19.60 21.05
N PRO A 441 -13.65 -20.62 21.48
CA PRO A 441 -12.85 -21.46 20.58
C PRO A 441 -13.64 -22.24 19.52
N GLU A 442 -14.93 -22.49 19.74
CA GLU A 442 -15.78 -23.20 18.75
C GLU A 442 -16.13 -22.29 17.57
N ILE A 443 -16.40 -21.00 17.82
CA ILE A 443 -16.61 -19.99 16.77
C ILE A 443 -15.31 -19.82 15.97
N ALA A 444 -14.18 -19.66 16.65
CA ALA A 444 -12.88 -19.48 15.99
C ALA A 444 -12.51 -20.65 15.06
N LYS A 445 -12.81 -21.90 15.45
CA LYS A 445 -12.57 -23.08 14.61
C LYS A 445 -13.54 -23.19 13.44
N GLY A 446 -14.79 -22.78 13.62
CA GLY A 446 -15.79 -22.75 12.54
C GLY A 446 -15.51 -21.71 11.46
N GLU A 447 -14.55 -20.81 11.71
CA GLU A 447 -14.20 -19.69 10.84
C GLU A 447 -12.83 -19.83 10.18
N ILE A 448 -12.23 -21.03 10.21
CA ILE A 448 -11.02 -21.37 9.45
C ILE A 448 -11.42 -21.81 8.03
N GLU A 449 -10.65 -21.36 7.05
CA GLU A 449 -10.83 -21.72 5.64
C GLU A 449 -10.50 -23.22 5.43
N PRO A 450 -11.46 -24.04 4.96
CA PRO A 450 -11.31 -25.49 4.95
C PRO A 450 -10.43 -26.03 3.81
N ASN A 451 -10.21 -25.27 2.72
CA ASN A 451 -9.34 -25.71 1.63
C ASN A 451 -7.87 -25.77 2.05
N LYS A 452 -7.42 -24.95 3.02
CA LYS A 452 -6.07 -25.10 3.57
C LYS A 452 -5.85 -26.48 4.18
N GLU A 453 -6.76 -26.94 5.05
CA GLU A 453 -6.69 -28.27 5.66
C GLU A 453 -6.81 -29.40 4.62
N LYS A 454 -7.69 -29.24 3.62
CA LYS A 454 -7.80 -30.16 2.47
C LYS A 454 -6.46 -30.33 1.74
N TRP A 455 -5.73 -29.25 1.49
CA TRP A 455 -4.44 -29.31 0.78
C TRP A 455 -3.30 -29.80 1.67
N ARG A 456 -3.23 -29.42 2.97
CA ARG A 456 -2.31 -30.03 3.94
C ARG A 456 -2.50 -31.55 3.97
N ASN A 457 -3.74 -32.03 4.08
CA ASN A 457 -4.05 -33.46 4.03
C ASN A 457 -3.64 -34.13 2.70
N PHE A 458 -3.73 -33.42 1.59
CA PHE A 458 -3.23 -33.93 0.31
C PHE A 458 -1.71 -34.07 0.33
N PHE A 459 -0.97 -33.08 0.83
CA PHE A 459 0.49 -33.15 0.92
C PHE A 459 0.98 -34.22 1.90
N ASP A 460 0.37 -34.32 3.07
CA ASP A 460 0.75 -35.26 4.13
C ASP A 460 0.42 -36.72 3.82
N TYR A 461 -0.75 -36.98 3.21
CA TYR A 461 -1.30 -38.34 3.14
C TYR A 461 -1.48 -38.87 1.70
N ASN A 462 -1.33 -38.05 0.66
CA ASN A 462 -1.42 -38.50 -0.72
C ASN A 462 -0.03 -38.81 -1.32
N VAL A 463 0.12 -39.97 -1.98
CA VAL A 463 1.39 -40.36 -2.62
C VAL A 463 1.85 -39.33 -3.66
N TYR A 464 0.93 -38.74 -4.42
CA TYR A 464 1.28 -37.68 -5.34
C TYR A 464 1.51 -36.37 -4.61
N GLY A 465 0.68 -36.01 -3.63
CA GLY A 465 0.81 -34.78 -2.85
C GLY A 465 2.13 -34.67 -2.09
N SER A 466 2.64 -35.76 -1.53
CA SER A 466 3.94 -35.77 -0.82
C SER A 466 5.13 -35.37 -1.71
N LEU A 467 5.03 -35.50 -3.04
CA LEU A 467 6.04 -35.00 -3.98
C LEU A 467 6.08 -33.47 -4.06
N PHE A 468 5.05 -32.82 -3.53
CA PHE A 468 4.84 -31.37 -3.54
C PHE A 468 4.81 -30.79 -2.12
N SER A 469 5.20 -31.52 -1.07
CA SER A 469 5.14 -31.02 0.31
C SER A 469 5.96 -29.74 0.52
N TRP A 470 7.02 -29.52 -0.26
CA TRP A 470 7.77 -28.26 -0.26
C TRP A 470 6.95 -27.03 -0.70
N LEU A 471 5.80 -27.22 -1.37
CA LEU A 471 4.86 -26.13 -1.63
C LEU A 471 4.21 -25.61 -0.36
N GLU A 472 4.15 -26.40 0.71
CA GLU A 472 3.65 -25.94 2.02
C GLU A 472 4.51 -24.78 2.53
N ASP A 473 5.83 -24.90 2.42
CA ASP A 473 6.79 -23.85 2.78
C ASP A 473 6.67 -22.63 1.86
N VAL A 474 6.39 -22.83 0.58
CA VAL A 474 6.33 -21.75 -0.42
C VAL A 474 5.01 -20.97 -0.35
N LEU A 475 3.93 -21.64 0.04
CA LEU A 475 2.58 -21.08 0.09
C LEU A 475 2.12 -20.77 1.52
N ASP A 476 3.05 -20.79 2.49
CA ASP A 476 2.81 -20.49 3.89
C ASP A 476 1.53 -21.15 4.41
N PHE A 477 1.52 -22.48 4.27
CA PHE A 477 0.44 -23.29 4.79
C PHE A 477 0.51 -23.42 6.30
N GLU A 478 1.47 -22.84 7.02
CA GLU A 478 1.56 -22.98 8.48
C GLU A 478 0.48 -22.16 9.22
N ASP A 479 0.18 -20.95 8.72
CA ASP A 479 -0.80 -20.06 9.33
C ASP A 479 -2.24 -20.36 8.90
N ASP A 480 -3.15 -20.36 9.87
CA ASP A 480 -4.59 -20.48 9.61
C ASP A 480 -5.09 -19.24 8.86
N LEU A 481 -5.84 -19.49 7.79
CA LEU A 481 -6.56 -18.48 7.02
C LEU A 481 -8.00 -18.47 7.51
N HIS A 482 -8.53 -17.29 7.81
CA HIS A 482 -9.88 -17.17 8.32
C HIS A 482 -10.86 -16.70 7.26
N ILE A 483 -12.12 -17.09 7.43
CA ILE A 483 -13.19 -16.77 6.50
C ILE A 483 -13.72 -15.33 6.69
N LEU A 484 -13.61 -14.77 7.89
CA LEU A 484 -14.01 -13.40 8.18
C LEU A 484 -12.81 -12.43 8.24
N PRO A 485 -12.90 -11.25 7.60
CA PRO A 485 -11.84 -10.25 7.63
C PRO A 485 -11.74 -9.57 9.00
N LEU A 486 -10.51 -9.35 9.46
CA LEU A 486 -10.20 -8.60 10.67
C LEU A 486 -10.66 -7.15 10.56
N THR A 487 -11.26 -6.68 11.64
CA THR A 487 -11.53 -5.26 11.86
C THR A 487 -10.37 -4.57 12.56
N VAL A 488 -10.34 -3.23 12.55
CA VAL A 488 -9.36 -2.41 13.29
C VAL A 488 -9.26 -2.79 14.78
N SER A 489 -10.38 -3.18 15.40
CA SER A 489 -10.42 -3.62 16.80
C SER A 489 -9.59 -4.89 17.05
N GLU A 490 -9.33 -5.68 16.01
CA GLU A 490 -8.71 -6.99 16.09
C GLU A 490 -7.27 -7.00 15.56
N MET A 491 -6.93 -6.18 14.55
CA MET A 491 -5.58 -6.05 13.96
C MET A 491 -4.52 -5.64 14.97
N GLY A 492 -3.27 -6.13 14.89
CA GLY A 492 -2.12 -5.72 15.71
C GLY A 492 -1.74 -4.23 15.63
N ILE A 493 -0.77 -3.79 16.45
CA ILE A 493 -0.16 -2.46 16.28
C ILE A 493 0.80 -2.57 15.09
N HIS A 494 0.54 -1.80 14.04
CA HIS A 494 1.33 -1.76 12.82
C HIS A 494 1.40 -0.34 12.30
N SER A 495 2.52 0.05 11.68
CA SER A 495 2.69 1.39 11.13
C SER A 495 1.62 1.74 10.09
N PHE A 496 1.19 0.77 9.28
CA PHE A 496 0.06 0.94 8.38
C PHE A 496 -0.81 -0.32 8.28
N LEU A 497 -1.84 -0.43 9.12
CA LEU A 497 -2.64 -1.66 9.24
C LEU A 497 -3.42 -2.09 7.98
N PHE A 498 -3.52 -1.22 6.97
CA PHE A 498 -4.21 -1.50 5.71
C PHE A 498 -3.32 -2.18 4.67
N GLU A 499 -2.01 -2.31 4.92
CA GLU A 499 -1.09 -3.13 4.12
C GLU A 499 -1.14 -4.61 4.50
N HIS A 500 -1.66 -4.94 5.68
CA HIS A 500 -1.71 -6.32 6.15
C HIS A 500 -2.98 -7.03 5.71
N SER A 501 -2.85 -8.34 5.45
CA SER A 501 -3.98 -9.20 5.16
C SER A 501 -5.00 -9.15 6.29
N LYS A 502 -6.28 -9.10 5.92
CA LYS A 502 -7.38 -9.16 6.88
C LYS A 502 -7.73 -10.59 7.26
N PHE A 503 -7.13 -11.60 6.65
CA PHE A 503 -7.52 -13.00 6.82
C PHE A 503 -6.50 -13.82 7.62
N TYR A 504 -5.32 -13.26 7.89
CA TYR A 504 -4.23 -13.92 8.62
C TYR A 504 -4.04 -13.40 10.04
N GLY A 505 -3.41 -14.23 10.88
CA GLY A 505 -2.86 -13.88 12.19
C GLY A 505 -3.83 -14.02 13.38
N GLU A 506 -3.25 -14.08 14.57
CA GLU A 506 -3.96 -14.29 15.85
C GLU A 506 -4.83 -13.09 16.29
N GLY A 507 -4.70 -11.94 15.63
CA GLY A 507 -5.41 -10.71 15.99
C GLY A 507 -4.87 -10.06 17.28
N GLY A 508 -3.96 -9.10 17.12
CA GLY A 508 -3.31 -8.41 18.24
C GLY A 508 -1.94 -9.01 18.58
N ASN A 509 -1.24 -8.41 19.56
CA ASN A 509 -0.06 -8.99 20.19
C ASN A 509 -0.40 -9.26 21.67
N PRO A 510 -0.77 -10.49 22.05
CA PRO A 510 -1.15 -10.85 23.42
C PRO A 510 -0.12 -10.45 24.48
N THR A 511 1.14 -10.27 24.08
CA THR A 511 2.29 -10.04 24.96
C THR A 511 2.74 -8.58 25.01
N GLY A 512 2.04 -7.67 24.32
CA GLY A 512 2.41 -6.25 24.25
C GLY A 512 2.27 -5.55 25.61
N ASN A 513 3.28 -4.77 26.00
CA ASN A 513 3.31 -4.01 27.26
C ASN A 513 2.45 -2.72 27.25
N GLY A 514 1.69 -2.46 26.18
CA GLY A 514 0.84 -1.28 26.04
C GLY A 514 1.57 0.06 25.90
N LEU A 515 2.90 0.07 25.71
CA LEU A 515 3.72 1.28 25.60
C LEU A 515 4.17 1.60 24.17
N SER A 516 3.97 0.69 23.23
CA SER A 516 4.28 0.93 21.82
C SER A 516 3.12 1.62 21.13
N GLN A 517 3.44 2.59 20.27
CA GLN A 517 2.49 3.30 19.44
C GLN A 517 2.96 3.28 17.99
N ALA A 518 2.08 2.84 17.09
CA ALA A 518 2.30 2.95 15.66
C ALA A 518 2.06 4.39 15.18
N VAL A 519 2.77 4.76 14.12
CA VAL A 519 2.45 5.97 13.36
C VAL A 519 0.96 5.99 12.99
N PRO A 520 0.21 7.08 13.24
CA PRO A 520 -1.25 7.04 13.12
C PRO A 520 -1.77 7.17 11.68
N THR A 521 -0.94 6.89 10.66
CA THR A 521 -1.28 7.06 9.23
C THR A 521 -2.53 6.31 8.82
N SER A 522 -2.79 5.13 9.40
CA SER A 522 -3.99 4.36 9.11
C SER A 522 -5.27 5.12 9.43
N TYR A 523 -5.31 5.91 10.50
CA TYR A 523 -6.49 6.72 10.80
C TYR A 523 -6.53 7.97 9.94
N ILE A 524 -5.47 8.78 9.99
CA ILE A 524 -5.47 10.14 9.44
C ILE A 524 -5.59 10.16 7.92
N VAL A 525 -5.03 9.17 7.19
CA VAL A 525 -5.14 9.16 5.73
C VAL A 525 -6.58 8.93 5.29
N VAL A 526 -7.31 8.02 5.97
CA VAL A 526 -8.70 7.68 5.64
C VAL A 526 -9.64 8.80 6.07
N TYR A 527 -9.47 9.29 7.30
CA TYR A 527 -10.31 10.36 7.84
C TYR A 527 -10.20 11.65 7.00
N TRP A 528 -8.98 12.13 6.78
CA TRP A 528 -8.79 13.38 6.03
C TRP A 528 -9.15 13.23 4.55
N MET A 529 -8.95 12.06 3.94
CA MET A 529 -9.42 11.82 2.57
C MET A 529 -10.95 11.92 2.48
N GLY A 530 -11.69 11.35 3.44
CA GLY A 530 -13.15 11.48 3.48
C GLY A 530 -13.63 12.92 3.62
N LYS A 531 -13.00 13.70 4.50
CA LYS A 531 -13.27 15.13 4.68
C LYS A 531 -12.95 15.94 3.42
N ALA A 532 -11.80 15.70 2.80
CA ALA A 532 -11.34 16.43 1.62
C ALA A 532 -12.26 16.25 0.39
N PHE A 533 -13.03 15.17 0.34
CA PHE A 533 -13.96 14.85 -0.75
C PHE A 533 -15.43 14.92 -0.35
N ASN A 534 -15.75 15.46 0.83
CA ASN A 534 -17.10 15.57 1.37
C ASN A 534 -17.86 14.24 1.36
N ILE A 535 -17.17 13.14 1.66
CA ILE A 535 -17.78 11.82 1.81
C ILE A 535 -18.56 11.73 3.13
N PHE A 536 -18.09 12.42 4.16
CA PHE A 536 -18.78 12.56 5.45
C PHE A 536 -18.48 13.91 6.11
#